data_AF-A0A9E4UF45-F1
#
_entry.id   AF-A0A9E4UF45-F1
#
_cell.length_a   1.000
_cell.length_b   1.000
_cell.length_c   1.000
_cell.angle_alpha   90.00
_cell.angle_beta   90.00
_cell.angle_gamma   90.00
#
_symmetry.space_group_name_H-M   'P 1'
#
loop_
_entity.id
_entity.type
_entity.pdbx_description
1 polymer ?
#
loop_
_entity_poly.entity_id
_entity_poly.type
_entity_poly.pdbx_seq_one_letter_code
_entity_poly.pdbx_strand_id
1 'polypeptide(L)'
;MSKYLLVGVGVFFAAVLGVAIYFLTVAPAPLSAAKTFIASVEANDFEAAYSKFHPDLRLRLSFPEFVEAWKGRSSSLNEANRSWSTDIENETAEVKGRFTTADGEEWSAVFHLIKQDGLWQIIDYEVQDGRSTSS
;
A
#
# COMPACT_ATOMS: atom_id res chain seq x y z
N MET A 1 6.75 -24.15 -26.83
CA MET A 1 6.41 -23.12 -25.83
C MET A 1 7.59 -22.19 -25.70
N SER A 2 7.37 -20.92 -26.06
CA SER A 2 8.44 -19.99 -26.40
C SER A 2 9.19 -19.49 -25.16
N LYS A 3 10.51 -19.66 -25.21
CA LYS A 3 11.58 -19.25 -24.27
C LYS A 3 11.42 -17.84 -23.69
N TYR A 4 10.68 -16.98 -24.38
CA TYR A 4 10.42 -15.58 -24.03
C TYR A 4 9.37 -15.42 -22.91
N LEU A 5 8.50 -16.41 -22.67
CA LEU A 5 7.50 -16.33 -21.59
C LEU A 5 8.16 -16.47 -20.20
N LEU A 6 9.21 -17.28 -20.08
CA LEU A 6 9.99 -17.48 -18.85
C LEU A 6 10.84 -16.25 -18.50
N VAL A 7 11.35 -15.54 -19.51
CA VAL A 7 12.13 -14.31 -19.31
C VAL A 7 11.22 -13.16 -18.86
N GLY A 8 10.01 -13.05 -19.41
CA GLY A 8 9.04 -12.03 -19.00
C GLY A 8 8.60 -12.18 -17.53
N VAL A 9 8.34 -13.42 -17.09
CA VAL A 9 7.99 -13.70 -15.68
C VAL A 9 9.19 -13.46 -14.76
N GLY A 10 10.40 -13.83 -15.18
CA GLY A 10 11.61 -13.65 -14.37
C GLY A 10 11.98 -12.18 -14.14
N VAL A 11 11.82 -11.32 -15.14
CA VAL A 11 12.08 -9.87 -15.02
C VAL A 11 11.00 -9.18 -14.19
N PHE A 12 9.73 -9.61 -14.32
CA PHE A 12 8.65 -9.11 -13.47
C PHE A 12 8.89 -9.46 -11.99
N PHE A 13 9.24 -10.72 -11.69
CA PHE A 13 9.60 -11.13 -10.32
C PHE A 13 10.84 -10.41 -9.79
N ALA A 14 11.87 -10.20 -10.61
CA ALA A 14 13.08 -9.48 -10.20
C ALA A 14 12.83 -7.99 -9.95
N ALA A 15 11.94 -7.36 -10.71
CA ALA A 15 11.53 -5.97 -10.48
C ALA A 15 10.67 -5.84 -9.21
N VAL A 16 9.72 -6.74 -9.00
CA VAL A 16 8.88 -6.81 -7.78
C VAL A 16 9.73 -7.06 -6.53
N LEU A 17 10.72 -7.95 -6.61
CA LEU A 17 11.65 -8.24 -5.52
C LEU A 17 12.67 -7.11 -5.30
N GLY A 18 13.17 -6.50 -6.38
CA GLY A 18 14.15 -5.41 -6.32
C GLY A 18 13.59 -4.16 -5.62
N VAL A 19 12.34 -3.81 -5.91
CA VAL A 19 11.65 -2.71 -5.22
C VAL A 19 11.39 -3.06 -3.74
N ALA A 20 10.99 -4.29 -3.44
CA ALA A 20 10.74 -4.72 -2.06
C ALA A 20 12.01 -4.71 -1.17
N ILE A 21 13.18 -5.06 -1.72
CA ILE A 21 14.44 -5.11 -0.97
C ILE A 21 14.96 -3.71 -0.61
N TYR A 22 14.77 -2.71 -1.49
CA TYR A 22 15.22 -1.34 -1.23
C TYR A 22 14.48 -0.68 -0.06
N PHE A 23 13.20 -0.99 0.15
CA PHE A 23 12.42 -0.44 1.26
C PHE A 23 12.67 -1.14 2.61
N LEU A 24 13.17 -2.39 2.60
CA LEU A 24 13.40 -3.19 3.81
C LEU A 24 14.58 -2.70 4.67
N THR A 25 15.50 -1.89 4.15
CA THR A 25 16.76 -1.58 4.85
C THR A 25 16.76 -0.32 5.70
N VAL A 26 15.72 0.52 5.67
CA VAL A 26 15.74 1.86 6.30
C VAL A 26 14.49 2.21 7.12
N ALA A 27 13.33 1.59 6.85
CA ALA A 27 12.07 1.89 7.54
C ALA A 27 11.68 0.78 8.53
N PRO A 28 10.91 1.09 9.60
CA PRO A 28 10.23 0.06 10.38
C PRO A 28 9.43 -0.86 9.45
N ALA A 29 9.55 -2.18 9.64
CA ALA A 29 8.92 -3.17 8.78
C ALA A 29 7.41 -2.94 8.49
N PRO A 30 6.55 -2.50 9.43
CA PRO A 30 5.15 -2.18 9.12
C PRO A 30 5.01 -0.94 8.22
N LEU A 31 5.84 0.09 8.42
CA LEU A 31 5.88 1.27 7.54
C LEU A 31 6.28 0.88 6.11
N SER A 32 7.26 -0.02 5.97
CA SER A 32 7.67 -0.55 4.67
C SER A 32 6.52 -1.28 3.96
N ALA A 33 5.71 -2.05 4.69
CA ALA A 33 4.55 -2.74 4.12
C ALA A 33 3.50 -1.75 3.60
N ALA A 34 3.15 -0.71 4.38
CA ALA A 34 2.22 0.33 3.96
C ALA A 34 2.74 1.16 2.77
N LYS A 35 4.03 1.53 2.78
CA LYS A 35 4.66 2.22 1.63
C LYS A 35 4.65 1.38 0.37
N THR A 36 4.92 0.08 0.49
CA THR A 36 4.89 -0.84 -0.66
C THR A 36 3.48 -0.97 -1.23
N PHE A 37 2.46 -1.03 -0.36
CA PHE A 37 1.06 -1.00 -0.78
C PHE A 37 0.74 0.28 -1.57
N ILE A 38 1.07 1.45 -1.02
CA ILE A 38 0.84 2.74 -1.69
C ILE A 38 1.60 2.84 -3.02
N ALA A 39 2.86 2.40 -3.07
CA ALA A 39 3.64 2.40 -4.31
C ALA A 39 3.01 1.51 -5.39
N SER A 40 2.44 0.37 -4.99
CA SER A 40 1.73 -0.52 -5.92
C SER A 40 0.46 0.13 -6.45
N VAL A 41 -0.30 0.82 -5.58
CA VAL A 41 -1.47 1.62 -6.00
C VAL A 41 -1.08 2.76 -6.94
N GLU A 42 -0.01 3.50 -6.64
CA GLU A 42 0.53 4.58 -7.49
C GLU A 42 0.92 4.05 -8.88
N ALA A 43 1.51 2.85 -8.94
CA ALA A 43 1.86 2.18 -10.19
C ALA A 43 0.64 1.58 -10.93
N ASN A 44 -0.57 1.71 -10.40
CA ASN A 44 -1.79 1.00 -10.84
C ASN A 44 -1.65 -0.54 -10.84
N ASP A 45 -0.71 -1.08 -10.06
CA ASP A 45 -0.56 -2.50 -9.79
C ASP A 45 -1.45 -2.92 -8.61
N PHE A 46 -2.75 -2.93 -8.88
CA PHE A 46 -3.77 -3.24 -7.88
C PHE A 46 -3.65 -4.69 -7.39
N GLU A 47 -3.19 -5.63 -8.21
CA GLU A 47 -2.99 -7.02 -7.80
C GLU A 47 -1.88 -7.11 -6.74
N ALA A 48 -0.74 -6.44 -6.95
CA ALA A 48 0.35 -6.40 -5.97
C ALA A 48 -0.04 -5.66 -4.69
N ALA A 49 -0.85 -4.59 -4.78
CA ALA A 49 -1.40 -3.91 -3.63
C ALA A 49 -2.33 -4.82 -2.82
N TYR A 50 -3.29 -5.46 -3.49
CA TYR A 50 -4.26 -6.38 -2.88
C TYR A 50 -3.58 -7.60 -2.26
N SER A 51 -2.45 -8.05 -2.79
CA SER A 51 -1.67 -9.15 -2.22
C SER A 51 -1.05 -8.82 -0.85
N LYS A 52 -1.01 -7.55 -0.43
CA LYS A 52 -0.54 -7.13 0.91
C LYS A 52 -1.57 -7.33 2.00
N PHE A 53 -2.82 -7.64 1.64
CA PHE A 53 -3.91 -7.86 2.57
C PHE A 53 -3.83 -9.24 3.23
N HIS A 54 -4.11 -9.26 4.54
CA HIS A 54 -4.36 -10.49 5.26
C HIS A 54 -5.52 -11.27 4.59
N PRO A 55 -5.50 -12.62 4.56
CA PRO A 55 -6.57 -13.43 3.98
C PRO A 55 -7.98 -13.00 4.41
N ASP A 56 -8.18 -12.71 5.70
CA ASP A 56 -9.49 -12.31 6.22
C ASP A 56 -10.00 -10.99 5.64
N LEU A 57 -9.11 -10.03 5.36
CA LEU A 57 -9.49 -8.79 4.68
C LEU A 57 -9.90 -9.09 3.23
N ARG A 58 -9.17 -9.97 2.53
CA ARG A 58 -9.50 -10.39 1.16
C ARG A 58 -10.82 -11.17 1.06
N LEU A 59 -11.23 -11.84 2.14
CA LEU A 59 -12.53 -12.50 2.22
C LEU A 59 -13.69 -11.51 2.37
N ARG A 60 -13.44 -10.35 3.00
CA ARG A 60 -14.48 -9.34 3.28
C ARG A 60 -14.54 -8.22 2.25
N LEU A 61 -13.41 -7.91 1.61
CA LEU A 61 -13.28 -6.86 0.61
C LEU A 61 -12.91 -7.49 -0.73
N SER A 62 -13.82 -7.45 -1.69
CA SER A 62 -13.55 -8.01 -3.01
C SER A 62 -12.51 -7.17 -3.77
N PHE A 63 -11.79 -7.81 -4.69
CA PHE A 63 -10.82 -7.12 -5.53
C PHE A 63 -11.43 -5.94 -6.32
N PRO A 64 -12.62 -6.05 -6.94
CA PRO A 64 -13.26 -4.92 -7.61
C PRO A 64 -13.58 -3.75 -6.67
N GLU A 65 -14.09 -4.01 -5.46
CA GLU A 65 -14.37 -2.96 -4.46
C GLU A 65 -13.10 -2.24 -4.03
N PHE A 66 -12.01 -2.99 -3.83
CA PHE A 66 -10.70 -2.44 -3.57
C PHE A 66 -10.22 -1.53 -4.73
N VAL A 67 -10.31 -1.99 -5.98
CA VAL A 67 -9.90 -1.19 -7.15
C VAL A 67 -10.72 0.09 -7.25
N GLU A 68 -12.04 0.02 -7.06
CA GLU A 68 -12.92 1.20 -7.08
C GLU A 68 -12.52 2.23 -6.01
N ALA A 69 -12.14 1.77 -4.81
CA ALA A 69 -11.73 2.66 -3.72
C ALA A 69 -10.41 3.40 -4.01
N TRP A 70 -9.49 2.79 -4.75
CA TRP A 70 -8.12 3.31 -4.92
C TRP A 70 -7.82 3.87 -6.32
N LYS A 71 -8.56 3.48 -7.36
CA LYS A 71 -8.30 3.94 -8.75
C LYS A 71 -8.38 5.47 -8.90
N GLY A 72 -9.26 6.14 -8.14
CA GLY A 72 -9.40 7.58 -8.18
C GLY A 72 -8.27 8.33 -7.47
N ARG A 73 -7.44 7.63 -6.72
CA ARG A 73 -6.37 8.19 -5.88
C ARG A 73 -4.98 7.86 -6.41
N SER A 74 -4.83 6.89 -7.31
CA SER A 74 -3.50 6.45 -7.81
C SER A 74 -2.67 7.59 -8.40
N SER A 75 -3.29 8.52 -9.14
CA SER A 75 -2.61 9.66 -9.76
C SER A 75 -2.21 10.76 -8.79
N SER A 76 -2.83 10.84 -7.61
CA SER A 76 -2.55 11.89 -6.62
C SER A 76 -1.51 11.47 -5.58
N LEU A 77 -0.98 10.26 -5.71
CA LEU A 77 -0.15 9.67 -4.68
C LEU A 77 1.29 10.17 -4.65
N ASN A 78 1.82 11.02 -5.52
CA ASN A 78 3.26 11.38 -5.60
C ASN A 78 4.05 11.42 -4.25
N GLU A 79 5.19 10.72 -4.18
CA GLU A 79 6.04 10.57 -3.00
C GLU A 79 6.47 11.90 -2.35
N ALA A 80 6.62 12.98 -3.14
CA ALA A 80 7.03 14.30 -2.63
C ALA A 80 6.03 14.93 -1.63
N ASN A 81 4.77 14.48 -1.65
CA ASN A 81 3.68 15.06 -0.85
C ASN A 81 3.13 14.08 0.21
N ARG A 82 3.99 13.19 0.71
CA ARG A 82 3.60 12.18 1.71
C ARG A 82 4.26 12.47 3.06
N SER A 83 3.47 12.44 4.12
CA SER A 83 4.01 12.30 5.48
C SER A 83 3.49 11.03 6.14
N TRP A 84 4.35 10.38 6.93
CA TRP A 84 4.06 9.11 7.57
C TRP A 84 4.22 9.21 9.08
N SER A 85 3.31 8.58 9.81
CA SER A 85 3.46 8.25 11.22
C SER A 85 3.28 6.75 11.40
N THR A 86 3.97 6.16 12.37
CA THR A 86 3.91 4.72 12.64
C THR A 86 3.94 4.49 14.13
N ASP A 87 2.95 3.75 14.60
CA ASP A 87 2.86 3.26 15.97
C ASP A 87 2.91 1.73 15.95
N ILE A 88 3.73 1.13 16.81
CA ILE A 88 3.99 -0.32 16.79
C ILE A 88 3.83 -0.86 18.20
N GLU A 89 2.89 -1.78 18.36
CA GLU A 89 2.62 -2.46 19.62
C GLU A 89 2.78 -3.97 19.41
N ASN A 90 3.94 -4.52 19.79
CA ASN A 90 4.26 -5.94 19.63
C ASN A 90 4.13 -6.44 18.17
N GLU A 91 3.06 -7.19 17.89
CA GLU A 91 2.76 -7.80 16.59
C GLU A 91 1.68 -7.05 15.82
N THR A 92 1.23 -5.90 16.32
CA THR A 92 0.31 -5.00 15.61
C THR A 92 0.98 -3.66 15.34
N ALA A 93 0.52 -2.97 14.32
CA ALA A 93 0.99 -1.62 14.00
C ALA A 93 -0.13 -0.79 13.37
N GLU A 94 -0.09 0.50 13.65
CA GLU A 94 -0.89 1.50 12.97
C GLU A 94 0.04 2.40 12.16
N VAL A 95 -0.21 2.50 10.86
CA VAL A 95 0.56 3.36 9.96
C VAL A 95 -0.38 4.40 9.36
N LYS A 96 -0.10 5.68 9.62
CA LYS A 96 -0.86 6.81 9.08
C LYS A 96 -0.08 7.46 7.96
N GLY A 97 -0.66 7.49 6.76
CA GLY A 97 -0.17 8.28 5.64
C GLY A 97 -1.04 9.52 5.44
N ARG A 98 -0.43 10.70 5.32
CA ARG A 98 -1.10 11.91 4.82
C ARG A 98 -0.57 12.20 3.42
N PHE A 99 -1.47 12.57 2.53
CA PHE A 99 -1.23 12.78 1.11
C PHE A 99 -1.79 14.13 0.70
N THR A 100 -1.01 14.91 -0.03
CA THR A 100 -1.46 16.19 -0.59
C THR A 100 -1.44 16.11 -2.11
N THR A 101 -2.61 16.34 -2.72
CA THR A 101 -2.75 16.37 -4.18
C THR A 101 -2.06 17.59 -4.79
N ALA A 102 -1.87 17.62 -6.11
CA ALA A 102 -1.29 18.77 -6.80
C ALA A 102 -2.11 20.06 -6.60
N ASP A 103 -3.44 19.91 -6.40
CA ASP A 103 -4.36 21.02 -6.17
C ASP A 103 -4.41 21.47 -4.69
N GLY A 104 -3.58 20.86 -3.83
CA GLY A 104 -3.49 21.18 -2.40
C GLY A 104 -4.56 20.51 -1.52
N GLU A 105 -5.42 19.66 -2.09
CA GLU A 105 -6.35 18.85 -1.29
C GLU A 105 -5.56 17.82 -0.49
N GLU A 106 -5.76 17.81 0.83
CA GLU A 106 -5.20 16.80 1.72
C GLU A 106 -6.19 15.67 1.92
N TRP A 107 -5.67 14.46 2.06
CA TRP A 107 -6.41 13.30 2.56
C TRP A 107 -5.45 12.40 3.31
N SER A 108 -6.00 11.48 4.09
CA SER A 108 -5.20 10.55 4.88
C SER A 108 -5.69 9.13 4.74
N ALA A 109 -4.78 8.18 4.92
CA ALA A 109 -5.09 6.78 5.05
C ALA A 109 -4.46 6.24 6.34
N VAL A 110 -5.23 5.46 7.08
CA VAL A 110 -4.76 4.72 8.25
C VAL A 110 -4.76 3.25 7.89
N PHE A 111 -3.62 2.59 8.09
CA PHE A 111 -3.46 1.16 7.87
C PHE A 111 -3.26 0.47 9.21
N HIS A 112 -4.07 -0.54 9.49
CA HIS A 112 -3.84 -1.45 10.60
C HIS A 112 -3.17 -2.70 10.07
N LEU A 113 -2.03 -3.04 10.66
CA LEU A 113 -1.23 -4.18 10.24
C LEU A 113 -1.06 -5.17 11.39
N ILE A 114 -0.98 -6.44 11.03
CA ILE A 114 -0.56 -7.52 11.93
C ILE A 114 0.69 -8.19 11.37
N LYS A 115 1.56 -8.65 12.26
CA LYS A 115 2.68 -9.49 11.93
C LYS A 115 2.27 -10.95 12.09
N GLN A 116 2.24 -11.69 10.98
CA GLN A 116 1.96 -13.11 10.97
C GLN A 116 3.03 -13.84 10.15
N ASP A 117 3.56 -14.94 10.69
CA ASP A 117 4.64 -15.72 10.06
C ASP A 117 5.87 -14.88 9.67
N GLY A 118 6.16 -13.84 10.46
CA GLY A 118 7.25 -12.91 10.21
C GLY A 118 6.97 -11.83 9.16
N LEU A 119 5.78 -11.81 8.55
CA LEU A 119 5.37 -10.86 7.52
C LEU A 119 4.31 -9.88 8.07
N TRP A 120 4.46 -8.60 7.75
CA TRP A 120 3.45 -7.60 8.04
C TRP A 120 2.40 -7.58 6.93
N GLN A 121 1.13 -7.71 7.32
CA GLN A 121 -0.01 -7.72 6.42
C GLN A 121 -1.05 -6.71 6.88
N ILE A 122 -1.73 -6.07 5.94
CA ILE A 122 -2.80 -5.11 6.23
C ILE A 122 -4.06 -5.91 6.56
N ILE A 123 -4.59 -5.70 7.76
CA ILE A 123 -5.84 -6.34 8.23
C ILE A 123 -7.04 -5.43 8.07
N ASP A 124 -6.80 -4.12 8.04
CA ASP A 124 -7.82 -3.09 7.82
C ASP A 124 -7.18 -1.80 7.28
N TYR A 125 -7.99 -0.98 6.63
CA TYR A 125 -7.59 0.38 6.26
C TYR A 125 -8.78 1.35 6.25
N GLU A 126 -8.50 2.59 6.62
CA GLU A 126 -9.44 3.69 6.55
C GLU A 126 -8.88 4.77 5.62
N VAL A 127 -9.74 5.36 4.79
CA VAL A 127 -9.38 6.52 3.95
C VAL A 127 -10.27 7.68 4.38
N GLN A 128 -9.66 8.78 4.77
CA GLN A 128 -10.34 9.99 5.21
C GLN A 128 -9.97 11.14 4.28
N ASP A 129 -10.94 11.65 3.54
CA ASP A 129 -10.76 12.83 2.70
C ASP A 129 -10.66 14.08 3.60
N GLY A 130 -9.75 15.01 3.32
CA GLY A 130 -9.47 16.18 4.18
C GLY A 130 -10.53 17.28 4.16
N ARG A 131 -11.76 17.02 3.65
CA ARG A 131 -12.88 17.95 3.82
C ARG A 131 -13.44 17.87 5.23
N SER A 132 -12.70 18.45 6.17
CA SER A 132 -13.29 19.08 7.34
C SER A 132 -13.47 20.57 7.04
N THR A 133 -14.52 20.91 6.27
CA THR A 133 -15.05 22.28 6.27
C THR A 133 -16.55 22.23 6.52
N SER A 134 -16.88 22.31 7.81
CA SER A 134 -17.94 23.15 8.37
C SER A 134 -19.06 23.61 7.42
N SER A 135 -20.28 23.14 7.70
CA SER A 135 -21.48 23.99 7.79
C SER A 135 -22.45 23.36 8.78
#